data_AF-A0A254R7L7-F1
#
_entry.id   AF-A0A254R7L7-F1
#
_cell.length_a   1.000
_cell.length_b   1.000
_cell.length_c   1.000
_cell.angle_alpha   90.00
_cell.angle_beta   90.00
_cell.angle_gamma   90.00
#
_symmetry.space_group_name_H-M   'P 1'
#
loop_
_entity.id
_entity.type
_entity.pdbx_description
1 polymer ?
#
loop_
_entity_poly.entity_id
_entity_poly.type
_entity_poly.pdbx_seq_one_letter_code
_entity_poly.pdbx_strand_id
1 'polypeptide(L)'
;MKMNLESNSPSALICVPILPVSFECGAVENAIKQVNLHRKLSKPELRYYLEIGCYLSSLATDHPSTKERHAKMMRDFPNLKGIGSTLRSNCKRLYEAVHGFRDHDLLEVLGVQDIDDYYTANPTVIIRDYRERKASHARH
;
A
#
# COMPACT_ATOMS: atom_id res chain seq x y z
N MET A 1 21.18 -57.59 -20.21
CA MET A 1 20.39 -56.52 -20.86
C MET A 1 19.49 -55.93 -19.78
N LYS A 2 19.88 -54.77 -19.24
CA LYS A 2 19.27 -53.44 -19.49
C LYS A 2 17.79 -53.39 -19.06
N MET A 3 17.53 -52.79 -17.90
CA MET A 3 16.82 -51.49 -17.72
C MET A 3 15.34 -51.74 -17.38
N ASN A 4 14.64 -51.07 -16.46
CA ASN A 4 14.90 -49.90 -15.61
C ASN A 4 13.99 -49.97 -14.36
N LEU A 5 14.51 -49.48 -13.24
CA LEU A 5 13.71 -48.95 -12.13
C LEU A 5 13.11 -47.62 -12.59
N GLU A 6 11.79 -47.44 -12.49
CA GLU A 6 11.19 -46.11 -12.47
C GLU A 6 10.59 -45.87 -11.09
N SER A 7 11.40 -45.18 -10.28
CA SER A 7 11.04 -44.48 -9.06
C SER A 7 10.10 -43.33 -9.38
N ASN A 8 8.87 -43.36 -8.88
CA ASN A 8 7.93 -42.25 -9.00
C ASN A 8 7.66 -41.64 -7.62
N SER A 9 8.33 -40.52 -7.34
CA SER A 9 8.04 -39.52 -6.30
C SER A 9 8.85 -38.27 -6.66
N PRO A 10 8.45 -37.04 -6.30
CA PRO A 10 7.32 -36.66 -5.45
C PRO A 10 6.35 -35.65 -6.09
N SER A 11 5.18 -35.55 -5.48
CA SER A 11 4.21 -34.46 -5.63
C SER A 11 4.91 -33.11 -5.76
N ALA A 12 4.82 -32.52 -6.95
CA ALA A 12 5.08 -31.11 -7.13
C ALA A 12 4.08 -30.36 -6.25
N LEU A 13 4.56 -29.81 -5.13
CA LEU A 13 3.92 -28.71 -4.45
C LEU A 13 3.80 -27.59 -5.49
N ILE A 14 2.62 -27.49 -6.09
CA ILE A 14 2.24 -26.34 -6.90
C ILE A 14 2.19 -25.18 -5.92
N CYS A 15 3.30 -24.46 -5.84
CA CYS A 15 3.37 -23.13 -5.26
C CYS A 15 2.52 -22.26 -6.18
N VAL A 16 1.21 -22.19 -5.91
CA VAL A 16 0.33 -21.24 -6.58
C VAL A 16 0.85 -19.87 -6.14
N PRO A 17 1.42 -19.04 -7.03
CA PRO A 17 1.66 -17.66 -6.68
C PRO A 17 0.29 -17.10 -6.32
N ILE A 18 0.12 -16.71 -5.06
CA ILE A 18 -1.01 -15.90 -4.62
C ILE A 18 -0.98 -14.69 -5.54
N LEU A 19 -1.84 -14.70 -6.56
CA LEU A 19 -1.97 -13.59 -7.49
C LEU A 19 -2.28 -12.37 -6.62
N PRO A 20 -1.46 -11.29 -6.67
CA PRO A 20 -1.75 -10.10 -5.90
C PRO A 20 -3.14 -9.65 -6.33
N VAL A 21 -4.04 -9.55 -5.35
CA VAL A 21 -5.37 -8.96 -5.51
C VAL A 21 -5.17 -7.71 -6.36
N SER A 22 -5.71 -7.74 -7.57
CA SER A 22 -5.43 -6.73 -8.59
C SER A 22 -6.12 -5.45 -8.17
N PHE A 23 -5.42 -4.65 -7.36
CA PHE A 23 -5.89 -3.36 -6.91
C PHE A 23 -5.80 -2.40 -8.09
N GLU A 24 -6.85 -2.36 -8.92
CA GLU A 24 -6.89 -1.46 -10.06
C GLU A 24 -6.93 -0.02 -9.56
N CYS A 25 -5.90 0.73 -9.95
CA CYS A 25 -5.68 2.14 -9.64
C CYS A 25 -6.72 3.09 -10.28
N GLY A 26 -7.98 2.68 -10.41
CA GLY A 26 -8.98 3.28 -11.31
C GLY A 26 -9.92 4.30 -10.67
N ALA A 27 -10.15 4.27 -9.36
CA ALA A 27 -11.17 5.09 -8.69
C ALA A 27 -10.62 6.30 -7.91
N VAL A 28 -9.39 6.74 -8.23
CA VAL A 28 -8.65 7.80 -7.52
C VAL A 28 -9.48 9.08 -7.34
N GLU A 29 -10.24 9.50 -8.35
CA GLU A 29 -11.09 10.70 -8.24
C GLU A 29 -12.17 10.54 -7.17
N ASN A 30 -12.81 9.36 -7.10
CA ASN A 30 -13.78 9.05 -6.05
C ASN A 30 -13.10 9.00 -4.68
N ALA A 31 -11.98 8.29 -4.54
CA ALA A 31 -11.22 8.27 -3.28
C ALA A 31 -10.86 9.67 -2.77
N ILE A 32 -10.43 10.58 -3.66
CA ILE A 32 -10.15 11.97 -3.29
C ILE A 32 -11.40 12.68 -2.76
N LYS A 33 -12.55 12.51 -3.45
CA LYS A 33 -13.83 13.08 -3.02
C LYS A 33 -14.21 12.55 -1.64
N GLN A 34 -14.12 11.24 -1.44
CA GLN A 34 -14.46 10.57 -0.19
C GLN A 34 -13.55 11.03 0.96
N VAL A 35 -12.23 11.04 0.78
CA VAL A 35 -11.30 11.51 1.81
C VAL A 35 -11.53 12.99 2.15
N ASN A 36 -11.79 13.85 1.17
CA ASN A 36 -12.05 15.28 1.42
C ASN A 36 -13.40 15.53 2.11
N LEU A 37 -14.44 14.79 1.73
CA LEU A 37 -15.78 14.89 2.33
C LEU A 37 -15.76 14.38 3.77
N HIS A 38 -15.26 13.17 3.96
CA HIS A 38 -15.34 12.46 5.23
C HIS A 38 -14.38 13.03 6.26
N ARG A 39 -13.22 13.62 5.90
CA ARG A 39 -12.33 14.30 6.87
C ARG A 39 -13.04 15.29 7.82
N LYS A 40 -14.18 15.85 7.42
CA LYS A 40 -14.98 16.77 8.25
C LYS A 40 -16.10 16.09 9.05
N LEU A 41 -16.57 14.90 8.66
CA LEU A 41 -17.82 14.31 9.14
C LEU A 41 -17.72 12.85 9.61
N SER A 42 -16.73 12.08 9.14
CA SER A 42 -16.56 10.64 9.45
C SER A 42 -15.16 10.13 9.11
N LYS A 43 -14.75 8.98 9.63
CA LYS A 43 -13.45 8.39 9.26
C LYS A 43 -13.58 7.80 7.84
N PRO A 44 -12.80 8.26 6.84
CA PRO A 44 -12.81 7.62 5.52
C PRO A 44 -12.35 6.17 5.63
N GLU A 45 -12.89 5.30 4.79
CA GLU A 45 -12.46 3.89 4.70
C GLU A 45 -11.02 3.79 4.21
N LEU A 46 -10.32 2.74 4.65
CA LEU A 46 -8.91 2.52 4.36
C LEU A 46 -8.64 2.42 2.86
N ARG A 47 -9.52 1.73 2.11
CA ARG A 47 -9.40 1.58 0.65
C ARG A 47 -9.20 2.90 -0.10
N TYR A 48 -9.86 3.99 0.33
CA TYR A 48 -9.73 5.28 -0.35
C TYR A 48 -8.32 5.87 -0.19
N TYR A 49 -7.70 5.65 0.96
CA TYR A 49 -6.31 6.02 1.17
C TYR A 49 -5.36 5.17 0.32
N LEU A 50 -5.64 3.87 0.19
CA LEU A 50 -4.85 2.96 -0.64
C LEU A 50 -4.97 3.29 -2.15
N GLU A 51 -6.14 3.69 -2.64
CA GLU A 51 -6.33 4.19 -4.02
C GLU A 51 -5.49 5.43 -4.32
N ILE A 52 -5.49 6.39 -3.40
CA ILE A 52 -4.63 7.57 -3.52
C ILE A 52 -3.14 7.16 -3.47
N GLY A 53 -2.79 6.21 -2.61
CA GLY A 53 -1.45 5.68 -2.47
C GLY A 53 -0.94 4.97 -3.73
N CYS A 54 -1.77 4.14 -4.34
CA CYS A 54 -1.51 3.44 -5.59
C CYS A 54 -1.15 4.43 -6.70
N TYR A 55 -1.96 5.47 -6.88
CA TYR A 55 -1.72 6.50 -7.88
C TYR A 55 -0.40 7.23 -7.64
N LEU A 56 -0.14 7.62 -6.39
CA LEU A 56 1.09 8.34 -6.04
C LEU A 56 2.35 7.48 -6.14
N SER A 57 2.23 6.16 -5.93
CA SER A 57 3.33 5.22 -6.13
C SER A 57 3.63 5.07 -7.63
N SER A 58 2.61 4.79 -8.44
CA SER A 58 2.73 4.70 -9.91
C SER A 58 3.31 5.98 -10.51
N LEU A 59 2.79 7.14 -10.12
CA LEU A 59 3.27 8.45 -10.57
C LEU A 59 4.75 8.68 -10.22
N ALA A 60 5.23 8.12 -9.11
CA ALA A 60 6.63 8.25 -8.72
C ALA A 60 7.59 7.32 -9.45
N THR A 61 7.09 6.21 -9.96
CA THR A 61 7.81 5.35 -10.89
C THR A 61 7.94 6.03 -12.26
N ASP A 62 6.84 6.58 -12.78
CA ASP A 62 6.81 7.20 -14.11
C ASP A 62 7.56 8.54 -14.15
N HIS A 63 7.46 9.32 -13.07
CA HIS A 63 8.09 10.63 -12.94
C HIS A 63 8.96 10.66 -11.67
N PRO A 64 10.27 10.36 -11.77
CA PRO A 64 11.16 10.39 -10.61
C PRO A 64 11.39 11.82 -10.08
N SER A 65 11.26 12.83 -10.95
CA SER A 65 11.38 14.25 -10.59
C SER A 65 10.18 14.72 -9.76
N THR A 66 10.45 15.28 -8.58
CA THR A 66 9.41 15.84 -7.70
C THR A 66 8.62 16.96 -8.36
N LYS A 67 9.28 17.79 -9.19
CA LYS A 67 8.63 18.90 -9.89
C LYS A 67 7.64 18.40 -10.94
N GLU A 68 8.07 17.42 -11.74
CA GLU A 68 7.24 16.81 -12.79
C GLU A 68 6.06 16.05 -12.20
N ARG A 69 6.28 15.26 -11.14
CA ARG A 69 5.20 14.62 -10.38
C ARG A 69 4.17 15.64 -9.92
N HIS A 70 4.60 16.73 -9.31
CA HIS A 70 3.68 17.72 -8.79
C HIS A 70 2.85 18.35 -9.92
N ALA A 71 3.49 18.67 -11.05
CA ALA A 71 2.80 19.22 -12.22
C ALA A 71 1.77 18.23 -12.80
N LYS A 72 2.14 16.96 -12.97
CA LYS A 72 1.23 15.91 -13.46
C LYS A 72 0.08 15.67 -12.49
N MET A 73 0.39 15.58 -11.19
CA MET A 73 -0.58 15.43 -10.11
C MET A 73 -1.65 16.53 -10.11
N MET A 74 -1.24 17.80 -10.26
CA MET A 74 -2.16 18.94 -10.32
C MET A 74 -2.96 18.99 -11.62
N ARG A 75 -2.41 18.46 -12.71
CA ARG A 75 -3.10 18.37 -14.01
C ARG A 75 -4.19 17.29 -13.99
N ASP A 76 -3.87 16.10 -13.49
CA ASP A 76 -4.78 14.97 -13.51
C ASP A 76 -5.89 15.11 -12.44
N PHE A 77 -5.50 15.49 -11.22
CA PHE A 77 -6.41 15.53 -10.08
C PHE A 77 -6.17 16.77 -9.21
N PRO A 78 -6.65 17.96 -9.63
CA PRO A 78 -6.45 19.20 -8.88
C PRO A 78 -7.04 19.15 -7.45
N ASN A 79 -8.11 18.38 -7.25
CA ASN A 79 -8.77 18.18 -5.95
C ASN A 79 -7.88 17.45 -4.93
N LEU A 80 -6.82 16.77 -5.38
CA LEU A 80 -5.83 16.15 -4.52
C LEU A 80 -5.08 17.19 -3.66
N LYS A 81 -5.10 18.48 -4.06
CA LYS A 81 -4.58 19.60 -3.26
C LYS A 81 -5.28 19.74 -1.91
N GLY A 82 -6.56 19.35 -1.81
CA GLY A 82 -7.33 19.36 -0.56
C GLY A 82 -6.80 18.37 0.50
N ILE A 83 -6.08 17.35 0.07
CA ILE A 83 -5.40 16.38 0.92
C ILE A 83 -4.01 16.93 1.26
N GLY A 84 -3.67 17.03 2.55
CA GLY A 84 -2.38 17.57 2.96
C GLY A 84 -1.20 16.78 2.39
N SER A 85 -0.07 17.45 2.11
CA SER A 85 1.14 16.81 1.55
C SER A 85 1.63 15.63 2.39
N THR A 86 1.64 15.78 3.72
CA THR A 86 2.00 14.70 4.66
C THR A 86 1.10 13.49 4.51
N LEU A 87 -0.23 13.71 4.44
CA LEU A 87 -1.19 12.62 4.30
C LEU A 87 -1.02 11.91 2.96
N ARG A 88 -0.82 12.65 1.85
CA ARG A 88 -0.51 12.05 0.54
C ARG A 88 0.73 11.15 0.58
N SER A 89 1.80 11.64 1.21
CA SER A 89 3.03 10.87 1.40
C SER A 89 2.80 9.59 2.21
N ASN A 90 2.01 9.68 3.28
CA ASN A 90 1.66 8.51 4.10
C ASN A 90 0.74 7.53 3.36
N CYS A 91 -0.19 7.99 2.52
CA CYS A 91 -1.01 7.11 1.67
C CYS A 91 -0.14 6.30 0.72
N LYS A 92 0.80 6.98 0.03
CA LYS A 92 1.78 6.34 -0.85
C LYS A 92 2.59 5.28 -0.08
N ARG A 93 3.18 5.66 1.05
CA ARG A 93 4.02 4.77 1.85
C ARG A 93 3.25 3.56 2.38
N LEU A 94 2.00 3.76 2.81
CA LEU A 94 1.16 2.67 3.29
C LEU A 94 0.83 1.68 2.16
N TYR A 95 0.44 2.18 0.99
CA TYR A 95 0.23 1.34 -0.19
C TYR A 95 1.50 0.52 -0.52
N GLU A 96 2.66 1.19 -0.55
CA GLU A 96 3.95 0.54 -0.82
C GLU A 96 4.29 -0.55 0.20
N ALA A 97 3.89 -0.37 1.46
CA ALA A 97 4.10 -1.36 2.52
C ALA A 97 3.20 -2.57 2.40
N VAL A 98 1.90 -2.35 2.20
CA VAL A 98 0.92 -3.43 2.05
C VAL A 98 1.21 -4.30 0.83
N HIS A 99 1.83 -3.73 -0.22
CA HIS A 99 2.17 -4.45 -1.45
C HIS A 99 3.65 -4.87 -1.53
N GLY A 100 4.42 -4.74 -0.46
CA GLY A 100 5.79 -5.25 -0.38
C GLY A 100 6.85 -4.46 -1.17
N PHE A 101 6.55 -3.26 -1.66
CA PHE A 101 7.51 -2.41 -2.36
C PHE A 101 8.50 -1.72 -1.40
N ARG A 102 8.10 -1.48 -0.15
CA ARG A 102 8.89 -0.80 0.89
C ARG A 102 8.34 -1.16 2.26
N ASP A 103 9.14 -1.21 3.33
CA ASP A 103 8.61 -1.44 4.70
C ASP A 103 7.77 -2.76 4.76
N HIS A 104 8.29 -3.84 4.17
CA HIS A 104 7.60 -5.13 4.03
C HIS A 104 7.25 -5.79 5.38
N ASP A 105 7.91 -5.38 6.46
CA ASP A 105 7.69 -5.81 7.82
C ASP A 105 6.55 -5.05 8.52
N LEU A 106 5.83 -4.16 7.83
CA LEU A 106 4.82 -3.30 8.45
C LEU A 106 3.72 -4.10 9.18
N LEU A 107 3.16 -5.13 8.55
CA LEU A 107 2.08 -5.93 9.16
C LEU A 107 2.60 -6.72 10.37
N GLU A 108 3.80 -7.30 10.25
CA GLU A 108 4.48 -8.01 11.34
C GLU A 108 4.74 -7.11 12.54
N VAL A 109 5.34 -5.93 12.32
CA VAL A 109 5.64 -4.94 13.37
C VAL A 109 4.36 -4.42 14.03
N LEU A 110 3.28 -4.29 13.26
CA LEU A 110 1.97 -3.89 13.80
C LEU A 110 1.22 -5.04 14.48
N GLY A 111 1.66 -6.29 14.28
CA GLY A 111 1.06 -7.49 14.86
C GLY A 111 -0.32 -7.81 14.27
N VAL A 112 -0.52 -7.55 12.98
CA VAL A 112 -1.78 -7.81 12.25
C VAL A 112 -1.54 -8.72 11.04
N GLN A 113 -2.56 -9.48 10.63
CA GLN A 113 -2.47 -10.33 9.43
C GLN A 113 -2.85 -9.56 8.17
N ASP A 114 -3.90 -8.76 8.23
CA ASP A 114 -4.31 -7.83 7.18
C ASP A 114 -4.24 -6.38 7.68
N ILE A 115 -4.05 -5.42 6.78
CA ILE A 115 -4.08 -4.00 7.13
C ILE A 115 -5.49 -3.54 7.52
N ASP A 116 -6.54 -4.17 6.98
CA ASP A 116 -7.93 -3.89 7.34
C ASP A 116 -8.25 -4.30 8.79
N ASP A 117 -7.46 -5.18 9.40
CA ASP A 117 -7.59 -5.56 10.82
C ASP A 117 -7.06 -4.48 11.78
N TYR A 118 -6.35 -3.47 11.28
CA TYR A 118 -5.80 -2.42 12.14
C TYR A 118 -6.90 -1.51 12.67
N TYR A 119 -6.77 -1.07 13.93
CA TYR A 119 -7.83 -0.33 14.65
C TYR A 119 -8.20 1.04 14.05
N THR A 120 -7.48 1.51 13.03
CA THR A 120 -7.69 2.79 12.37
C THR A 120 -7.36 2.72 10.89
N ALA A 121 -8.17 3.39 10.07
CA ALA A 121 -7.94 3.56 8.65
C ALA A 121 -6.98 4.72 8.31
N ASN A 122 -6.55 5.52 9.30
CA ASN A 122 -5.77 6.73 9.04
C ASN A 122 -4.29 6.41 8.76
N PRO A 123 -3.77 6.66 7.54
CA PRO A 123 -2.39 6.31 7.18
C PRO A 123 -1.35 7.01 8.03
N THR A 124 -1.64 8.23 8.52
CA THR A 124 -0.68 8.96 9.36
C THR A 124 -0.50 8.28 10.70
N VAL A 125 -1.56 7.73 11.27
CA VAL A 125 -1.51 6.99 12.54
C VAL A 125 -0.80 5.66 12.34
N ILE A 126 -1.21 4.89 11.32
CA ILE A 126 -0.58 3.60 10.97
C ILE A 126 0.93 3.74 10.80
N ILE A 127 1.38 4.69 9.96
CA ILE A 127 2.80 4.88 9.66
C ILE A 127 3.58 5.40 10.88
N ARG A 128 2.96 6.21 11.74
CA ARG A 128 3.58 6.65 13.00
C ARG A 128 3.80 5.46 13.93
N ASP A 129 2.76 4.70 14.21
CA ASP A 129 2.80 3.57 15.15
C ASP A 129 3.79 2.49 14.66
N TYR A 130 3.84 2.22 13.35
CA TYR A 130 4.85 1.34 12.74
C TYR A 130 6.28 1.82 13.05
N ARG A 131 6.57 3.12 12.85
CA ARG A 131 7.91 3.67 13.12
C ARG A 131 8.28 3.60 14.59
N GLU A 132 7.34 3.87 15.48
CA GLU A 132 7.54 3.82 16.92
C GLU A 132 7.83 2.38 17.38
N ARG A 133 7.06 1.39 16.91
CA ARG A 133 7.28 -0.02 17.24
C ARG A 133 8.57 -0.57 16.63
N LYS A 134 8.86 -0.24 15.37
CA LYS A 134 10.12 -0.63 14.71
C LYS A 134 11.35 -0.09 15.43
N ALA A 135 11.29 1.16 15.91
CA ALA A 135 12.37 1.75 16.70
C ALA A 135 12.56 1.05 18.06
N SER A 136 11.48 0.53 18.66
CA SER A 136 11.55 -0.26 19.90
C SER A 136 12.10 -1.67 19.66
N HIS A 137 11.69 -2.35 18.58
CA HIS A 137 12.23 -3.66 18.21
C HIS A 137 13.75 -3.62 17.93
N ALA A 138 14.26 -2.56 17.33
CA ALA A 138 15.69 -2.43 17.04
C ALA A 138 16.59 -2.23 18.28
N ARG A 139 16.01 -2.04 19.47
CA ARG A 139 16.74 -1.83 20.73
C ARG A 139 16.83 -3.08 21.62
N HIS A 140 16.18 -4.17 21.21
CA HIS A 140 16.20 -5.46 21.90
C HIS A 140 17.03 -6.46 21.09
#